data_AF-A0AA43LJ57-F1
#
_entry.id   AF-A0AA43LJ57-F1
#
_cell.length_a   1.000
_cell.length_b   1.000
_cell.length_c   1.000
_cell.angle_alpha   90.00
_cell.angle_beta   90.00
_cell.angle_gamma   90.00
#
_symmetry.space_group_name_H-M   'P 1'
#
loop_
_entity.id
_entity.type
_entity.pdbx_description
1 polymer ?
#
loop_
_entity_poly.entity_id
_entity_poly.type
_entity_poly.pdbx_seq_one_letter_code
_entity_poly.pdbx_strand_id
1 'polypeptide(L)'
;MRRIAAHYIFWRQLYRMHYVELSDDHRLHGVFPLDGEIAGTEFYDGMLVVVVEGFNETNKLNGLNELNIEGSGVTNDVAIGDVVQLYRVHNGSSHQLF
;
A
#
# COMPACT_ATOMS: atom_id res chain seq x y z
N MET A 1 4.43 -8.76 -13.66
CA MET A 1 4.16 -8.72 -12.21
C MET A 1 5.04 -7.68 -11.56
N ARG A 2 4.53 -6.97 -10.54
CA ARG A 2 5.27 -5.95 -9.78
C ARG A 2 5.30 -6.31 -8.29
N ARG A 3 6.43 -6.05 -7.63
CA ARG A 3 6.58 -6.19 -6.18
C ARG A 3 7.05 -4.87 -5.62
N ILE A 4 6.33 -4.38 -4.62
CA ILE A 4 6.56 -3.05 -4.08
C ILE A 4 6.59 -3.16 -2.56
N ALA A 5 7.77 -3.01 -2.01
CA ALA A 5 8.07 -3.06 -0.59
C ALA A 5 8.09 -1.67 0.04
N ALA A 6 7.83 -1.61 1.34
CA ALA A 6 8.06 -0.43 2.15
C ALA A 6 8.32 -0.78 3.62
N HIS A 7 8.70 0.23 4.41
CA HIS A 7 8.81 0.07 5.87
C HIS A 7 7.50 -0.40 6.48
N TYR A 8 6.39 0.17 6.00
CA TYR A 8 5.04 -0.23 6.38
C TYR A 8 4.14 -0.35 5.16
N ILE A 9 3.23 -1.32 5.19
CA ILE A 9 2.13 -1.46 4.24
C ILE A 9 0.85 -1.53 5.05
N PHE A 10 -0.14 -0.70 4.73
CA PHE A 10 -1.46 -0.78 5.31
C PHE A 10 -2.44 -1.37 4.30
N TRP A 11 -2.98 -2.53 4.67
CA TRP A 11 -4.11 -3.18 4.01
C TRP A 11 -4.90 -3.98 5.05
N ARG A 12 -6.01 -3.40 5.55
CA ARG A 12 -6.86 -3.88 6.65
C ARG A 12 -6.19 -3.97 8.03
N GLN A 13 -4.85 -4.07 8.05
CA GLN A 13 -3.97 -4.01 9.21
C GLN A 13 -2.62 -3.46 8.77
N LEU A 14 -1.79 -3.06 9.73
CA LEU A 14 -0.45 -2.57 9.47
C LEU A 14 0.56 -3.72 9.39
N TYR A 15 1.22 -3.87 8.24
CA TYR A 15 2.31 -4.82 8.02
C TYR A 15 3.65 -4.09 7.99
N ARG A 16 4.63 -4.56 8.77
CA ARG A 16 5.98 -3.98 8.82
C ARG A 16 6.95 -4.82 8.00
N MET A 17 7.77 -4.19 7.15
CA MET A 17 8.74 -4.90 6.28
C MET A 17 8.06 -5.98 5.42
N HIS A 18 7.06 -5.58 4.66
CA HIS A 18 6.33 -6.44 3.72
C HIS A 18 6.40 -5.83 2.32
N TYR A 19 6.02 -6.61 1.32
CA TYR A 19 5.77 -6.14 -0.03
C TYR A 19 4.35 -6.45 -0.48
N VAL A 20 3.78 -5.53 -1.27
CA VAL A 20 2.59 -5.78 -2.09
C VAL A 20 3.04 -6.47 -3.36
N GLU A 21 2.35 -7.54 -3.74
CA GLU A 21 2.50 -8.17 -5.06
C GLU A 21 1.29 -7.84 -5.93
N LEU A 22 1.57 -7.35 -7.14
CA LEU A 22 0.56 -6.99 -8.13
C LEU A 22 0.81 -7.71 -9.46
N SER A 23 -0.27 -7.97 -10.19
CA SER A 23 -0.22 -8.36 -11.60
C SER A 23 0.19 -7.17 -12.49
N ASP A 24 0.38 -7.42 -13.78
CA ASP A 24 0.66 -6.37 -14.76
C ASP A 24 -0.52 -5.41 -14.99
N ASP A 25 -1.75 -5.85 -14.69
CA ASP A 25 -2.97 -5.02 -14.69
C ASP A 25 -3.30 -4.45 -13.30
N HIS A 26 -2.31 -4.31 -12.42
CA HIS A 26 -2.43 -3.74 -11.07
C HIS A 26 -3.42 -4.44 -10.15
N ARG A 27 -3.68 -5.74 -10.37
CA ARG A 27 -4.52 -6.53 -9.45
C ARG A 27 -3.75 -6.97 -8.23
N LEU A 28 -4.36 -6.84 -7.06
CA LEU A 28 -3.78 -7.25 -5.79
C LEU A 28 -3.67 -8.78 -5.70
N HIS A 29 -2.45 -9.32 -5.65
CA HIS A 29 -2.23 -10.73 -5.32
C HIS A 29 -2.16 -10.94 -3.80
N GLY A 30 -1.59 -9.99 -3.07
CA GLY A 30 -1.51 -10.02 -1.62
C GLY A 30 -0.39 -9.16 -1.04
N VAL A 31 -0.23 -9.25 0.28
CA VAL A 31 0.86 -8.64 1.04
C VAL A 31 1.65 -9.75 1.71
N PHE A 32 2.97 -9.77 1.51
CA PHE A 32 3.86 -10.85 1.91
C PHE A 32 5.07 -10.33 2.69
N PRO A 33 5.64 -11.11 3.63
CA PRO A 33 6.80 -10.69 4.39
C PRO A 33 8.03 -10.52 3.49
N LEU A 34 8.84 -9.49 3.77
CA LEU A 34 10.12 -9.25 3.11
C LEU A 34 11.26 -9.76 4.01
N ASP A 35 11.58 -11.04 3.90
CA ASP A 35 12.62 -11.70 4.71
C ASP A 35 14.05 -11.52 4.15
N GLY A 36 14.17 -10.94 2.96
CA GLY A 36 15.45 -10.71 2.29
C GLY A 36 15.28 -9.94 0.98
N GLU A 37 16.39 -9.66 0.30
CA GLU A 37 16.37 -9.00 -1.00
C GLU A 37 15.77 -9.93 -2.07
N ILE A 38 14.79 -9.41 -2.81
CA ILE A 38 14.13 -10.11 -3.91
C ILE A 38 14.35 -9.28 -5.17
N ALA A 39 14.92 -9.89 -6.21
CA ALA A 39 15.18 -9.21 -7.47
C ALA A 39 13.88 -8.69 -8.11
N GLY A 40 13.91 -7.44 -8.59
CA GLY A 40 12.75 -6.80 -9.21
C GLY A 40 11.71 -6.27 -8.23
N THR A 41 12.03 -6.16 -6.94
CA THR A 41 11.19 -5.49 -5.94
C THR A 41 11.60 -4.03 -5.80
N GLU A 42 10.65 -3.11 -6.01
CA GLU A 42 10.83 -1.68 -5.73
C GLU A 42 10.70 -1.45 -4.21
N PHE A 43 11.53 -0.60 -3.61
CA PHE A 43 11.46 -0.29 -2.17
C PHE A 43 11.23 1.19 -1.94
N TYR A 44 10.18 1.53 -1.17
CA TYR A 44 9.82 2.89 -0.80
C TYR A 44 9.94 3.10 0.71
N ASP A 45 10.41 4.27 1.10
CA ASP A 45 10.36 4.74 2.48
C ASP A 45 8.96 5.25 2.87
N GLY A 46 8.65 5.17 4.16
CA GLY A 46 7.34 5.51 4.73
C GLY A 46 6.36 4.34 4.67
N MET A 47 5.09 4.66 4.48
CA MET A 47 3.99 3.70 4.48
C MET A 47 3.31 3.65 3.11
N LEU A 48 3.08 2.46 2.59
CA LEU A 48 2.21 2.26 1.42
C LEU A 48 0.80 1.94 1.88
N VAL A 49 -0.18 2.57 1.26
CA VAL A 49 -1.61 2.33 1.50
C VAL A 49 -2.21 1.76 0.22
N VAL A 50 -2.81 0.58 0.34
CA VAL A 50 -3.46 -0.11 -0.79
C VAL A 50 -4.92 0.33 -0.86
N VAL A 51 -5.33 0.98 -1.94
CA VAL A 51 -6.72 1.42 -2.14
C VAL A 51 -7.28 0.88 -3.44
N VAL A 52 -8.60 0.74 -3.53
CA VAL A 52 -9.27 0.34 -4.78
C VAL A 52 -9.05 1.39 -5.87
N GLU A 53 -9.00 0.96 -7.13
CA GLU A 53 -8.97 1.88 -8.26
C GLU A 53 -10.16 2.85 -8.20
N GLY A 54 -9.90 4.14 -8.46
CA GLY A 54 -10.92 5.19 -8.42
C GLY A 54 -11.26 5.68 -7.01
N PHE A 55 -10.44 5.35 -6.00
CA PHE A 55 -10.54 5.93 -4.67
C PHE A 55 -10.39 7.47 -4.73
N ASN A 56 -11.49 8.19 -4.53
CA ASN A 56 -11.57 9.64 -4.72
C ASN A 56 -11.33 10.47 -3.44
N GLU A 57 -10.79 9.85 -2.39
CA GLU A 57 -10.67 10.48 -1.07
C GLU A 57 -9.20 10.70 -0.67
N THR A 58 -8.35 11.17 -1.60
CA THR A 58 -6.92 11.45 -1.33
C THR A 58 -6.69 12.35 -0.10
N ASN A 59 -7.63 13.27 0.20
CA ASN A 59 -7.58 14.09 1.41
C ASN A 59 -7.65 13.27 2.71
N LYS A 60 -8.29 12.09 2.72
CA LYS A 60 -8.29 11.18 3.86
C LYS A 60 -6.95 10.48 4.08
N LEU A 61 -6.09 10.42 3.06
CA LEU A 61 -4.75 9.85 3.17
C LEU A 61 -3.73 10.86 3.73
N ASN A 62 -3.98 12.16 3.54
CA ASN A 62 -3.15 13.21 4.10
C ASN A 62 -3.26 13.22 5.63
N GLY A 63 -2.12 13.27 6.32
CA GLY A 63 -2.06 13.19 7.78
C GLY A 63 -2.20 11.78 8.37
N LEU A 64 -2.44 10.75 7.55
CA LEU A 64 -2.30 9.36 8.01
C LEU A 64 -0.83 9.03 8.29
N ASN A 65 -0.61 8.13 9.22
CA ASN A 65 0.67 7.54 9.59
C ASN A 65 0.43 6.21 10.32
N GLU A 66 1.51 5.55 10.73
CA GLU A 66 1.45 4.25 11.38
C GLU A 66 0.65 4.25 12.69
N LEU A 67 0.48 5.41 13.34
CA LEU A 67 -0.19 5.52 14.64
C LEU A 67 -1.71 5.74 14.53
N ASN A 68 -2.22 6.15 13.37
CA ASN A 68 -3.64 6.53 13.22
C ASN A 68 -4.35 5.86 12.03
N ILE A 69 -3.66 5.03 11.25
CA ILE A 69 -4.23 4.49 10.00
C ILE A 69 -5.25 3.37 10.20
N GLU A 70 -5.14 2.57 11.26
CA GLU A 70 -6.02 1.40 11.47
C GLU A 70 -7.50 1.76 11.65
N GLY A 71 -7.80 3.00 12.05
CA GLY A 71 -9.17 3.53 12.15
C GLY A 71 -9.67 4.26 10.91
N SER A 72 -8.85 4.41 9.87
CA SER A 72 -9.17 5.25 8.70
C SER A 72 -10.21 4.63 7.76
N GLY A 73 -10.30 3.30 7.74
CA GLY A 73 -11.20 2.55 6.86
C GLY A 73 -10.84 2.58 5.36
N VAL A 74 -9.75 3.25 4.97
CA VAL A 74 -9.40 3.51 3.55
C VAL A 74 -9.09 2.25 2.73
N THR A 75 -8.88 1.10 3.39
CA THR A 75 -8.55 -0.17 2.76
C THR A 75 -9.60 -1.26 3.01
N ASN A 76 -10.73 -0.92 3.64
CA ASN A 76 -11.76 -1.89 4.03
C ASN A 76 -12.35 -2.63 2.82
N ASP A 77 -12.58 -1.90 1.73
CA ASP A 77 -13.21 -2.42 0.52
C ASP A 77 -12.22 -3.11 -0.42
N VAL A 78 -10.92 -3.16 -0.09
CA VAL A 78 -9.88 -3.78 -0.94
C VAL A 78 -9.81 -5.29 -0.68
N ALA A 79 -10.07 -6.09 -1.71
CA ALA A 79 -9.93 -7.54 -1.71
C ALA A 79 -8.82 -8.02 -2.67
N ILE A 80 -8.38 -9.28 -2.47
CA ILE A 80 -7.47 -9.95 -3.42
C ILE A 80 -8.19 -10.06 -4.77
N GLY A 81 -7.48 -9.74 -5.84
CA GLY A 81 -7.97 -9.73 -7.21
C GLY A 81 -8.50 -8.37 -7.66
N ASP A 82 -8.74 -7.41 -6.76
CA ASP A 82 -9.17 -6.06 -7.14
C ASP A 82 -8.04 -5.30 -7.85
N VAL A 83 -8.40 -4.46 -8.81
CA VAL A 83 -7.48 -3.47 -9.38
C VAL A 83 -7.29 -2.38 -8.33
N VAL A 84 -6.03 -2.11 -7.97
CA VAL A 84 -5.68 -1.21 -6.87
C VAL A 84 -4.74 -0.10 -7.31
N GLN A 85 -4.75 0.98 -6.55
CA GLN A 85 -3.74 2.04 -6.58
C GLN A 85 -2.94 1.99 -5.28
N LEU A 86 -1.67 2.36 -5.37
CA LEU A 86 -0.80 2.52 -4.19
C LEU A 86 -0.53 3.99 -3.93
N TYR A 87 -0.80 4.39 -2.69
CA TYR A 87 -0.40 5.70 -2.19
C TYR A 87 0.75 5.54 -1.22
N ARG A 88 1.83 6.27 -1.46
CA ARG A 88 2.90 6.45 -0.50
C ARG A 88 2.54 7.59 0.43
N VAL A 89 2.43 7.30 1.72
CA VAL A 89 2.27 8.27 2.80
C VAL A 89 3.62 8.48 3.47
N HIS A 90 4.11 9.72 3.43
CA HIS A 90 5.40 10.09 3.98
C HIS A 90 5.38 11.56 4.43
N ASN A 91 5.87 11.83 5.65
CA ASN A 91 5.89 13.17 6.24
C ASN A 91 4.52 13.89 6.20
N GLY A 92 3.44 13.15 6.44
CA GLY A 92 2.07 13.68 6.47
C GLY A 92 1.44 13.99 5.11
N SER A 93 2.15 13.75 4.00
CA SER A 93 1.64 13.90 2.64
C SER A 93 1.45 12.54 1.98
N SER A 94 0.46 12.43 1.09
CA SER A 94 0.23 11.24 0.27
C SER A 94 0.55 11.51 -1.20
N HIS A 95 1.17 10.53 -1.86
CA HIS A 95 1.49 10.56 -3.28
C HIS A 95 1.09 9.24 -3.93
N GLN A 96 0.28 9.31 -4.99
CA GLN A 96 -0.06 8.13 -5.79
C GLN A 96 1.17 7.68 -6.59
N LEU A 97 1.43 6.37 -6.62
CA LEU A 97 2.55 5.80 -7.36
C LEU A 97 2.18 5.44 -8.81
N PHE A 98 0.94 5.01 -9.05
CA PHE A 98 0.34 4.68 -10.35
C PHE A 98 -1.18 4.64 -10.24
#